data_AF-A0A8H2ZWB0-F1
#
_entry.id   AF-A0A8H2ZWB0-F1
#
_cell.length_a   1.000
_cell.length_b   1.000
_cell.length_c   1.000
_cell.angle_alpha   90.00
_cell.angle_beta   90.00
_cell.angle_gamma   90.00
#
_symmetry.space_group_name_H-M   'P 1'
#
loop_
_entity.id
_entity.type
_entity.pdbx_description
1 polymer ?
#
loop_
_entity_poly.entity_id
_entity_poly.type
_entity_poly.pdbx_seq_one_letter_code
_entity_poly.pdbx_strand_id
1 'polypeptide(L)'
;MRSRMAGTSSTDDFVPAVRNGPFAVINCHTYCCDALIIFPGGEESTHFRLPNFNEDKARRARSDLDISLKQKHLRQRGVRPRHQLGHEDRIEGVLQALWGDIFKPVLDELGYMGNIPKECLPHITWCPTGSLSFLPLHAAGDYSQPGSKVFDYVISSYVPTLTALLASSHSDLKRSCRMLAVGQAATPGDTPLPGTTKELSHVKAHAYSSTEYSELVDAQTTTTSVLDAMEENDWVHLACHAHQNVDNPTKSGFFLHDGTLDLASINRRSFKNKGLAFLSACQTATGDERLPDEAFTLHLAC
;
A
#
# COMPACT_ATOMS: atom_id res chain seq x y z
N MET A 1 -12.48 8.81 -42.48
CA MET A 1 -13.25 8.06 -41.48
C MET A 1 -13.02 6.57 -41.71
N ARG A 2 -11.99 6.00 -41.07
CA ARG A 2 -11.87 4.57 -40.74
C ARG A 2 -10.84 4.47 -39.63
N SER A 3 -11.33 3.91 -38.53
CA SER A 3 -10.77 3.85 -37.19
C SER A 3 -9.47 3.03 -37.16
N ARG A 4 -8.45 3.53 -36.44
CA ARG A 4 -7.29 2.71 -36.03
C ARG A 4 -7.72 1.92 -34.79
N MET A 5 -7.81 0.61 -34.94
CA MET A 5 -8.00 -0.33 -33.84
C MET A 5 -6.74 -0.44 -32.97
N ALA A 6 -6.98 -0.79 -31.72
CA ALA A 6 -6.09 -1.00 -30.58
C ALA A 6 -4.72 -1.61 -30.92
N GLY A 7 -3.67 -0.97 -30.39
CA GLY A 7 -2.34 -1.56 -30.29
C GLY A 7 -2.32 -2.56 -29.14
N THR A 8 -1.90 -3.79 -29.44
CA THR A 8 -1.50 -4.78 -28.44
C THR A 8 -0.11 -4.41 -27.95
N SER A 9 0.00 -3.93 -26.72
CA SER A 9 1.30 -3.69 -26.07
C SER A 9 2.00 -5.04 -25.81
N SER A 10 3.25 -5.18 -26.26
CA SER A 10 4.07 -6.37 -26.00
C SER A 10 4.58 -6.33 -24.55
N THR A 11 4.91 -7.48 -23.95
CA THR A 11 5.61 -7.55 -22.65
C THR A 11 6.90 -6.74 -22.64
N ASP A 12 7.52 -6.58 -23.81
CA ASP A 12 8.75 -5.80 -24.03
C ASP A 12 8.61 -4.31 -23.73
N ASP A 13 7.39 -3.74 -23.87
CA ASP A 13 7.12 -2.33 -23.62
C ASP A 13 7.25 -1.97 -22.11
N PHE A 14 7.28 -2.97 -21.23
CA PHE A 14 7.25 -2.80 -19.77
C PHE A 14 8.60 -3.01 -19.08
N VAL A 15 9.58 -3.56 -19.80
CA VAL A 15 10.96 -3.79 -19.31
C VAL A 15 11.61 -2.55 -18.68
N PRO A 16 11.42 -1.32 -19.21
CA PRO A 16 12.02 -0.13 -18.60
C PRO A 16 11.51 0.21 -17.20
N ALA A 17 10.35 -0.34 -16.80
CA ALA A 17 9.67 -0.05 -15.52
C ALA A 17 10.11 -0.97 -14.37
N VAL A 18 10.74 -2.10 -14.70
CA VAL A 18 11.05 -3.21 -13.76
C VAL A 18 12.51 -3.12 -13.25
N ARG A 19 13.13 -1.93 -13.31
CA ARG A 19 14.59 -1.75 -13.09
C ARG A 19 15.11 -2.20 -11.72
N ASN A 20 14.25 -2.23 -10.71
CA ASN A 20 14.65 -2.47 -9.32
C ASN A 20 14.45 -3.93 -8.86
N GLY A 21 13.91 -4.80 -9.72
CA GLY A 21 13.59 -6.20 -9.39
C GLY A 21 12.35 -6.67 -10.12
N PRO A 22 12.03 -7.99 -10.10
CA PRO A 22 10.91 -8.55 -10.84
C PRO A 22 9.56 -7.92 -10.48
N PHE A 23 8.66 -7.96 -11.45
CA PHE A 23 7.28 -7.52 -11.31
C PHE A 23 6.33 -8.71 -11.41
N ALA A 24 5.52 -8.95 -10.38
CA ALA A 24 4.61 -10.08 -10.31
C ALA A 24 3.15 -9.62 -10.30
N VAL A 25 2.42 -9.94 -11.37
CA VAL A 25 0.96 -9.80 -11.44
C VAL A 25 0.32 -11.07 -10.91
N ILE A 26 -0.52 -10.94 -9.88
CA ILE A 26 -1.29 -12.06 -9.35
C ILE A 26 -2.74 -11.86 -9.74
N ASN A 27 -3.18 -12.60 -10.76
CA ASN A 27 -4.54 -12.53 -11.24
C ASN A 27 -5.47 -13.36 -10.35
N CYS A 28 -6.50 -12.71 -9.78
CA CYS A 28 -7.54 -13.35 -9.01
C CYS A 28 -8.85 -13.46 -9.81
N HIS A 29 -9.17 -14.65 -10.32
CA HIS A 29 -10.39 -14.89 -11.09
C HIS A 29 -11.10 -16.18 -10.66
N THR A 30 -12.40 -16.31 -10.99
CA THR A 30 -13.27 -17.40 -10.54
C THR A 30 -12.78 -18.79 -10.95
N TYR A 31 -12.19 -18.91 -12.15
CA TYR A 31 -11.80 -20.21 -12.73
C TYR A 31 -10.33 -20.58 -12.51
N CYS A 32 -9.44 -19.59 -12.46
CA CYS A 32 -8.03 -19.81 -12.19
C CYS A 32 -7.40 -18.55 -11.61
N CYS A 33 -6.45 -18.76 -10.70
CA CYS A 33 -5.48 -17.76 -10.31
C CYS A 33 -4.16 -18.11 -10.95
N ASP A 34 -3.51 -17.09 -11.51
CA ASP A 34 -2.21 -17.26 -12.16
C ASP A 34 -1.26 -16.16 -11.68
N ALA A 35 0.03 -16.48 -11.71
CA ALA A 35 1.11 -15.53 -11.52
C ALA A 35 1.79 -15.27 -12.87
N LEU A 36 1.92 -14.00 -13.24
CA LEU A 36 2.74 -13.55 -14.36
C LEU A 36 3.91 -12.74 -13.80
N ILE A 37 5.13 -13.21 -14.06
CA ILE A 37 6.38 -12.60 -13.62
C ILE A 37 7.05 -11.97 -14.82
N ILE A 38 7.34 -10.68 -14.73
CA ILE A 38 8.10 -9.92 -15.70
C ILE A 38 9.45 -9.58 -15.07
N PHE A 39 10.53 -9.93 -15.76
CA PHE A 39 11.89 -9.74 -15.28
C PHE A 39 12.50 -8.43 -15.81
N PRO A 40 13.46 -7.82 -15.08
CA PRO A 40 14.25 -6.72 -15.59
C PRO A 40 15.06 -7.14 -16.83
N GLY A 41 15.38 -6.17 -17.71
CA GLY A 41 16.37 -6.38 -18.77
C GLY A 41 15.88 -7.12 -20.03
N GLY A 42 14.59 -7.44 -20.13
CA GLY A 42 14.00 -8.04 -21.34
C GLY A 42 14.16 -9.56 -21.41
N GLU A 43 14.39 -10.21 -20.27
CA GLU A 43 14.26 -11.66 -20.15
C GLU A 43 12.80 -12.10 -20.39
N GLU A 44 12.60 -13.35 -20.83
CA GLU A 44 11.27 -13.88 -21.09
C GLU A 44 10.42 -13.88 -19.81
N SER A 45 9.19 -13.37 -19.91
CA SER A 45 8.24 -13.43 -18.81
C SER A 45 7.83 -14.87 -18.50
N THR A 46 7.71 -15.20 -17.22
CA THR A 46 7.21 -16.52 -16.77
C THR A 46 5.76 -16.42 -16.34
N HIS A 47 4.95 -17.39 -16.74
CA HIS A 47 3.55 -17.52 -16.33
C HIS A 47 3.29 -18.92 -15.82
N PHE A 48 2.62 -19.02 -14.67
CA PHE A 48 2.20 -20.30 -14.12
C PHE A 48 0.93 -20.16 -13.29
N ARG A 49 0.23 -21.29 -13.13
CA ARG A 49 -1.02 -21.36 -12.37
C ARG A 49 -0.73 -21.47 -10.87
N LEU A 50 -1.58 -20.84 -10.07
CA LEU A 50 -1.67 -20.99 -8.62
C LEU A 50 -2.85 -21.91 -8.28
N PRO A 51 -2.69 -23.25 -8.37
CA PRO A 51 -3.81 -24.20 -8.35
C PRO A 51 -4.55 -24.22 -7.00
N ASN A 52 -3.85 -23.81 -5.94
CA ASN A 52 -4.41 -23.79 -4.60
C ASN A 52 -5.12 -22.47 -4.29
N PHE A 53 -5.12 -21.47 -5.18
CA PHE A 53 -5.78 -20.18 -4.93
C PHE A 53 -6.88 -19.91 -5.96
N ASN A 54 -7.95 -19.26 -5.51
CA ASN A 54 -9.06 -18.80 -6.36
C ASN A 54 -9.79 -17.63 -5.70
N GLU A 55 -10.67 -16.98 -6.47
CA GLU A 55 -11.48 -15.86 -5.99
C GLU A 55 -12.30 -16.20 -4.73
N ASP A 56 -12.86 -17.40 -4.65
CA ASP A 56 -13.61 -17.84 -3.47
C ASP A 56 -12.75 -17.94 -2.21
N LYS A 57 -11.49 -18.36 -2.34
CA LYS A 57 -10.53 -18.32 -1.23
C LYS A 57 -10.17 -16.89 -0.87
N ALA A 58 -9.93 -16.01 -1.84
CA ALA A 58 -9.64 -14.60 -1.58
C ALA A 58 -10.79 -13.91 -0.82
N ARG A 59 -12.03 -14.12 -1.27
CA ARG A 59 -13.24 -13.59 -0.62
C ARG A 59 -13.45 -14.13 0.79
N ARG A 60 -13.24 -15.44 1.00
CA ARG A 60 -13.30 -16.06 2.34
C ARG A 60 -12.23 -15.48 3.26
N ALA A 61 -10.98 -15.42 2.79
CA ALA A 61 -9.87 -14.86 3.55
C ALA A 61 -10.15 -13.41 3.96
N ARG A 62 -10.75 -12.62 3.07
CA ARG A 62 -11.16 -11.24 3.38
C ARG A 62 -12.26 -11.19 4.44
N SER A 63 -13.28 -12.04 4.30
CA SER A 63 -14.36 -12.15 5.29
C SER A 63 -13.84 -12.54 6.68
N ASP A 64 -12.96 -13.54 6.75
CA ASP A 64 -12.34 -13.99 8.00
C ASP A 64 -11.47 -12.91 8.65
N LEU A 65 -10.73 -12.16 7.84
CA LEU A 65 -9.95 -11.00 8.29
C LEU A 65 -10.88 -9.91 8.86
N ASP A 66 -11.96 -9.58 8.16
CA ASP A 66 -12.90 -8.54 8.59
C ASP A 66 -13.63 -8.91 9.89
N ILE A 67 -14.02 -10.18 10.04
CA ILE A 67 -14.61 -10.71 11.28
C ILE A 67 -13.61 -10.54 12.43
N SER A 68 -12.37 -10.98 12.23
CA SER A 68 -11.32 -10.92 13.26
C SER A 68 -10.99 -9.47 13.67
N LEU A 69 -10.92 -8.54 12.71
CA LEU A 69 -10.65 -7.13 12.96
C LEU A 69 -11.79 -6.41 13.71
N LYS A 70 -13.05 -6.71 13.36
CA LYS A 70 -14.22 -6.14 14.05
C LYS A 70 -14.29 -6.61 15.50
N GLN A 71 -14.05 -7.90 15.73
CA GLN A 71 -14.10 -8.52 17.06
C GLN A 71 -13.03 -7.97 18.00
N LYS A 72 -11.82 -7.70 17.51
CA LYS A 72 -10.71 -7.18 18.33
C LYS A 72 -10.73 -5.66 18.55
N HIS A 73 -11.71 -4.94 18.00
CA HIS A 73 -11.79 -3.46 18.00
C HIS A 73 -10.52 -2.77 17.45
N LEU A 74 -9.72 -3.48 16.64
CA LEU A 74 -8.42 -2.99 16.13
C LEU A 74 -8.56 -1.90 15.06
N ARG A 75 -9.78 -1.56 14.67
CA ARG A 75 -10.05 -0.49 13.68
C ARG A 75 -10.01 0.93 14.27
N GLN A 76 -9.81 1.08 15.59
CA GLN A 76 -9.73 2.39 16.27
C GLN A 76 -8.36 2.57 16.95
N ARG A 77 -7.62 3.63 16.60
CA ARG A 77 -6.42 4.05 17.35
C ARG A 77 -6.83 4.44 18.78
N GLY A 78 -6.05 3.98 19.77
CA GLY A 78 -6.22 4.38 21.18
C GLY A 78 -6.97 3.38 22.08
N VAL A 79 -7.52 2.28 21.54
CA VAL A 79 -8.14 1.23 22.36
C VAL A 79 -7.11 0.16 22.70
N ARG A 80 -6.78 0.00 24.00
CA ARG A 80 -6.02 -1.17 24.46
C ARG A 80 -6.92 -2.40 24.35
N PRO A 81 -6.54 -3.45 23.61
CA PRO A 81 -7.38 -4.63 23.49
C PRO A 81 -7.54 -5.28 24.87
N ARG A 82 -8.79 -5.50 25.28
CA ARG A 82 -9.10 -6.41 26.39
C ARG A 82 -9.03 -7.81 25.79
N HIS A 83 -8.00 -8.57 26.15
CA HIS A 83 -7.78 -9.93 25.63
C HIS A 83 -9.00 -10.81 25.98
N GLN A 84 -9.90 -11.03 25.02
CA GLN A 84 -10.98 -11.99 25.18
C GLN A 84 -10.39 -13.37 24.88
N LEU A 85 -10.03 -14.09 25.94
CA LEU A 85 -9.61 -15.49 25.87
C LEU A 85 -10.81 -16.33 25.40
N GLY A 86 -10.67 -17.03 24.26
CA GLY A 86 -11.62 -18.07 23.85
C GLY A 86 -12.10 -18.07 22.39
N HIS A 87 -11.53 -17.28 21.48
CA HIS A 87 -11.92 -17.30 20.07
C HIS A 87 -10.73 -17.55 19.14
N GLU A 88 -10.89 -18.44 18.16
CA GLU A 88 -9.87 -18.77 17.16
C GLU A 88 -9.54 -17.53 16.32
N ASP A 89 -8.29 -17.10 16.38
CA ASP A 89 -7.78 -15.99 15.59
C ASP A 89 -7.62 -16.43 14.13
N ARG A 90 -8.60 -16.12 13.29
CA ARG A 90 -8.61 -16.54 11.89
C ARG A 90 -7.56 -15.82 11.05
N ILE A 91 -6.92 -14.77 11.58
CA ILE A 91 -5.86 -14.03 10.89
C ILE A 91 -4.69 -14.96 10.55
N GLU A 92 -4.26 -15.82 11.46
CA GLU A 92 -3.15 -16.73 11.21
C GLU A 92 -3.44 -17.67 10.03
N GLY A 93 -4.67 -18.23 9.99
CA GLY A 93 -5.11 -19.06 8.86
C GLY A 93 -5.14 -18.31 7.53
N VAL A 94 -5.55 -17.03 7.53
CA VAL A 94 -5.49 -16.17 6.35
C VAL A 94 -4.06 -15.95 5.88
N LEU A 95 -3.14 -15.61 6.80
CA LEU A 95 -1.73 -15.36 6.48
C LEU A 95 -1.02 -16.63 5.99
N GLN A 96 -1.34 -17.78 6.59
CA GLN A 96 -0.80 -19.07 6.18
C GLN A 96 -1.30 -19.49 4.80
N ALA A 97 -2.58 -19.26 4.50
CA ALA A 97 -3.14 -19.52 3.17
C ALA A 97 -2.48 -18.64 2.10
N LEU A 98 -2.32 -17.34 2.35
CA LEU A 98 -1.62 -16.44 1.43
C LEU A 98 -0.17 -16.90 1.17
N TRP A 99 0.53 -17.32 2.22
CA TRP A 99 1.89 -17.83 2.12
C TRP A 99 1.96 -19.09 1.25
N GLY A 100 1.21 -20.14 1.61
CA GLY A 100 1.30 -21.43 0.93
C GLY A 100 0.71 -21.43 -0.48
N ASP A 101 -0.38 -20.68 -0.70
CA ASP A 101 -1.11 -20.71 -1.96
C ASP A 101 -0.58 -19.71 -3.00
N ILE A 102 0.15 -18.65 -2.58
CA ILE A 102 0.62 -17.57 -3.48
C ILE A 102 2.12 -17.29 -3.31
N PHE A 103 2.57 -16.86 -2.13
CA PHE A 103 3.92 -16.32 -2.00
C PHE A 103 5.01 -17.37 -2.12
N LYS A 104 4.85 -18.50 -1.43
CA LYS A 104 5.80 -19.60 -1.49
C LYS A 104 6.02 -20.10 -2.93
N PRO A 105 4.99 -20.44 -3.73
CA PRO A 105 5.22 -20.90 -5.10
C PRO A 105 5.85 -19.82 -5.99
N VAL A 106 5.53 -18.53 -5.80
CA VAL A 106 6.20 -17.44 -6.54
C VAL A 106 7.66 -17.30 -6.14
N LEU A 107 7.98 -17.36 -4.85
CA LEU A 107 9.37 -17.28 -4.38
C LEU A 107 10.19 -18.51 -4.75
N ASP A 108 9.57 -19.70 -4.81
CA ASP A 108 10.20 -20.93 -5.32
C ASP A 108 10.57 -20.77 -6.80
N GLU A 109 9.65 -20.26 -7.63
CA GLU A 109 9.88 -20.03 -9.07
C GLU A 109 11.00 -19.00 -9.31
N LEU A 110 11.04 -17.93 -8.50
CA LEU A 110 12.10 -16.92 -8.56
C LEU A 110 13.45 -17.41 -8.02
N GLY A 111 13.51 -18.59 -7.40
CA GLY A 111 14.71 -19.10 -6.73
C GLY A 111 15.08 -18.33 -5.46
N TYR A 112 14.15 -17.58 -4.87
CA TYR A 112 14.40 -16.73 -3.71
C TYR A 112 14.35 -17.45 -2.36
N MET A 113 13.90 -18.70 -2.36
CA MET A 113 13.81 -19.56 -1.16
C MET A 113 15.15 -20.19 -0.74
N GLY A 114 16.26 -19.82 -1.40
CA GLY A 114 17.61 -20.24 -1.02
C GLY A 114 18.20 -19.43 0.14
N ASN A 115 19.48 -19.68 0.47
CA ASN A 115 20.22 -18.89 1.47
C ASN A 115 20.59 -17.50 0.92
N ILE A 116 19.60 -16.60 0.86
CA ILE A 116 19.84 -15.18 0.59
C ILE A 116 20.37 -14.52 1.87
N PRO A 117 21.48 -13.77 1.82
CA PRO A 117 21.91 -12.96 2.94
C PRO A 117 20.80 -12.00 3.36
N LYS A 118 20.38 -12.05 4.63
CA LYS A 118 19.31 -11.18 5.17
C LYS A 118 19.60 -9.69 5.03
N GLU A 119 20.87 -9.33 4.84
CA GLU A 119 21.35 -7.97 4.67
C GLU A 119 21.11 -7.42 3.25
N CYS A 120 20.78 -8.27 2.28
CA CYS A 120 20.58 -7.90 0.87
C CYS A 120 19.42 -8.70 0.26
N LEU A 121 18.22 -8.55 0.83
CA LEU A 121 17.02 -9.17 0.26
C LEU A 121 16.69 -8.56 -1.12
N PRO A 122 16.33 -9.38 -2.12
CA PRO A 122 15.86 -8.88 -3.42
C PRO A 122 14.55 -8.12 -3.27
N HIS A 123 14.33 -7.17 -4.17
CA HIS A 123 13.10 -6.40 -4.25
C HIS A 123 12.16 -7.01 -5.27
N ILE A 124 10.87 -7.00 -4.97
CA ILE A 124 9.81 -7.43 -5.88
C ILE A 124 8.65 -6.44 -5.81
N THR A 125 8.09 -6.13 -6.97
CA THR A 125 6.88 -5.30 -7.07
C THR A 125 5.68 -6.17 -7.41
N TRP A 126 4.70 -6.20 -6.52
CA TRP A 126 3.47 -6.97 -6.67
C TRP A 126 2.35 -6.11 -7.26
N CYS A 127 1.58 -6.71 -8.17
CA CYS A 127 0.33 -6.17 -8.68
C CYS A 127 -0.78 -7.16 -8.37
N PRO A 128 -1.36 -7.11 -7.15
CA PRO A 128 -2.52 -7.92 -6.80
C PRO A 128 -3.77 -7.42 -7.53
N THR A 129 -4.70 -8.31 -7.85
CA THR A 129 -5.98 -7.96 -8.45
C THR A 129 -7.16 -8.49 -7.63
N GLY A 130 -8.34 -7.88 -7.82
CA GLY A 130 -9.57 -8.29 -7.18
C GLY A 130 -9.49 -8.23 -5.65
N SER A 131 -10.16 -9.18 -4.98
CA SER A 131 -10.19 -9.24 -3.51
C SER A 131 -8.81 -9.44 -2.85
N LEU A 132 -7.79 -9.83 -3.61
CA LEU A 132 -6.43 -10.02 -3.10
C LEU A 132 -5.79 -8.69 -2.67
N SER A 133 -6.16 -7.58 -3.32
CA SER A 133 -5.65 -6.23 -3.05
C SER A 133 -5.96 -5.73 -1.63
N PHE A 134 -6.94 -6.35 -0.96
CA PHE A 134 -7.34 -6.00 0.42
C PHE A 134 -6.79 -6.93 1.50
N LEU A 135 -5.96 -7.89 1.11
CA LEU A 135 -5.36 -8.84 2.02
C LEU A 135 -3.98 -8.35 2.47
N PRO A 136 -3.52 -8.70 3.68
CA PRO A 136 -2.23 -8.27 4.22
C PRO A 136 -1.08 -9.06 3.59
N LEU A 137 -0.87 -8.87 2.29
CA LEU A 137 0.11 -9.59 1.47
C LEU A 137 1.52 -9.54 2.06
N HIS A 138 1.93 -8.38 2.56
CA HIS A 138 3.24 -8.17 3.17
C HIS A 138 3.46 -8.98 4.46
N ALA A 139 2.39 -9.43 5.12
CA ALA A 139 2.45 -10.21 6.35
C ALA A 139 2.19 -11.70 6.11
N ALA A 140 2.01 -12.12 4.86
CA ALA A 140 1.77 -13.52 4.51
C ALA A 140 2.91 -14.40 5.06
N GLY A 141 2.53 -15.40 5.82
CA GLY A 141 3.48 -16.34 6.40
C GLY A 141 2.81 -17.46 7.19
N ASP A 142 3.53 -18.57 7.32
CA ASP A 142 3.27 -19.55 8.36
C ASP A 142 3.96 -19.10 9.64
N TYR A 143 3.18 -18.81 10.69
CA TYR A 143 3.68 -18.34 11.98
C TYR A 143 4.00 -19.47 12.96
N SER A 144 3.61 -20.71 12.63
CA SER A 144 4.03 -21.90 13.35
C SER A 144 5.47 -22.33 13.01
N GLN A 145 6.02 -21.80 11.90
CA GLN A 145 7.34 -22.16 11.39
C GLN A 145 8.28 -20.94 11.29
N PRO A 146 9.57 -21.09 11.67
CA PRO A 146 10.56 -20.04 11.43
C PRO A 146 10.86 -19.92 9.92
N GLY A 147 11.19 -18.70 9.48
CA GLY A 147 11.61 -18.46 8.08
C GLY A 147 10.53 -18.76 7.05
N SER A 148 9.25 -18.63 7.40
CA SER A 148 8.13 -18.92 6.48
C SER A 148 7.27 -17.68 6.28
N LYS A 149 7.90 -16.51 6.12
CA LYS A 149 7.22 -15.22 5.99
C LYS A 149 7.77 -14.50 4.78
N VAL A 150 6.92 -13.88 3.98
CA VAL A 150 7.35 -13.22 2.74
C VAL A 150 8.48 -12.19 2.98
N PHE A 151 8.40 -11.44 4.08
CA PHE A 151 9.40 -10.44 4.44
C PHE A 151 10.75 -11.01 4.91
N ASP A 152 10.84 -12.33 5.15
CA ASP A 152 12.13 -12.98 5.41
C ASP A 152 12.95 -13.17 4.12
N TYR A 153 12.30 -13.07 2.94
CA TYR A 153 12.89 -13.41 1.63
C TYR A 153 12.97 -12.23 0.67
N VAL A 154 12.03 -11.29 0.74
CA VAL A 154 11.93 -10.20 -0.24
C VAL A 154 11.52 -8.88 0.40
N ILE A 155 11.97 -7.78 -0.20
CA ILE A 155 11.41 -6.45 0.02
C ILE A 155 10.26 -6.26 -0.96
N SER A 156 9.04 -6.11 -0.44
CA SER A 156 7.82 -6.03 -1.25
C SER A 156 7.37 -4.59 -1.46
N SER A 157 7.18 -4.20 -2.72
CA SER A 157 6.39 -3.02 -3.12
C SER A 157 5.11 -3.44 -3.81
N TYR A 158 4.12 -2.54 -3.88
CA TYR A 158 2.82 -2.83 -4.48
C TYR A 158 2.43 -1.71 -5.43
N VAL A 159 1.86 -2.07 -6.58
CA VAL A 159 1.24 -1.12 -7.51
C VAL A 159 -0.14 -1.64 -7.92
N PRO A 160 -1.09 -0.75 -8.24
CA PRO A 160 -2.44 -1.18 -8.60
C PRO A 160 -2.52 -1.66 -10.05
N THR A 161 -1.65 -1.14 -10.91
CA THR A 161 -1.62 -1.49 -12.33
C THR A 161 -0.19 -1.40 -12.85
N LEU A 162 0.06 -2.11 -13.95
CA LEU A 162 1.32 -2.03 -14.67
C LEU A 162 1.58 -0.63 -15.25
N THR A 163 0.54 0.09 -15.65
CA THR A 163 0.65 1.48 -16.15
C THR A 163 1.14 2.44 -15.08
N ALA A 164 0.75 2.24 -13.82
CA ALA A 164 1.23 3.05 -12.70
C ALA A 164 2.75 2.90 -12.49
N LEU A 165 3.28 1.69 -12.72
CA LEU A 165 4.72 1.45 -12.66
C LEU A 165 5.48 2.22 -13.76
N LEU A 166 4.95 2.24 -14.99
CA LEU A 166 5.54 3.00 -16.10
C LEU A 166 5.57 4.51 -15.82
N ALA A 167 4.51 5.06 -15.24
CA ALA A 167 4.42 6.47 -14.90
C ALA A 167 5.46 6.90 -13.84
N SER A 168 5.88 5.98 -12.96
CA SER A 168 6.83 6.23 -11.87
C SER A 168 8.29 6.36 -12.31
N SER A 169 8.63 5.97 -13.54
CA SER A 169 10.01 5.78 -14.01
C SER A 169 10.78 7.09 -14.32
N HIS A 170 10.27 8.26 -13.90
CA HIS A 170 10.67 9.56 -14.43
C HIS A 170 11.16 10.61 -13.41
N SER A 171 11.38 10.28 -12.14
CA SER A 171 11.92 11.25 -11.17
C SER A 171 13.42 11.08 -10.94
N ASP A 172 14.22 11.94 -11.56
CA ASP A 172 15.57 12.24 -11.07
C ASP A 172 15.44 12.84 -9.67
N LEU A 173 15.78 12.06 -8.63
CA LEU A 173 15.79 12.53 -7.25
C LEU A 173 16.77 13.72 -7.14
N LYS A 174 16.23 14.94 -7.12
CA LYS A 174 17.02 16.15 -6.90
C LYS A 174 17.66 16.08 -5.51
N ARG A 175 18.92 16.51 -5.43
CA ARG A 175 19.75 16.48 -4.21
C ARG A 175 19.23 17.32 -3.03
N SER A 176 18.29 18.22 -3.26
CA SER A 176 17.61 18.99 -2.22
C SER A 176 16.13 18.66 -2.25
N CYS A 177 15.64 17.97 -1.23
CA CYS A 177 14.24 17.60 -1.08
C CYS A 177 13.60 18.47 0.01
N ARG A 178 12.42 19.02 -0.28
CA ARG A 178 11.59 19.75 0.69
C ARG A 178 10.58 18.77 1.32
N MET A 179 10.59 18.65 2.63
CA MET A 179 9.72 17.78 3.40
C MET A 179 8.68 18.58 4.17
N LEU A 180 7.41 18.22 4.00
CA LEU A 180 6.29 18.68 4.79
C LEU A 180 5.90 17.63 5.82
N ALA A 181 5.82 17.99 7.09
CA ALA A 181 5.17 17.20 8.12
C ALA A 181 3.83 17.84 8.55
N VAL A 182 2.75 17.07 8.51
CA VAL A 182 1.42 17.49 8.91
C VAL A 182 0.98 16.65 10.10
N GLY A 183 0.68 17.30 11.22
CA GLY A 183 0.26 16.64 12.45
C GLY A 183 -1.06 17.19 12.98
N GLN A 184 -2.13 16.40 12.93
CA GLN A 184 -3.39 16.73 13.61
C GLN A 184 -3.53 15.87 14.86
N ALA A 185 -3.01 16.37 15.99
CA ALA A 185 -3.08 15.69 17.27
C ALA A 185 -4.44 15.92 17.96
N ALA A 186 -4.96 17.14 17.88
CA ALA A 186 -6.23 17.55 18.45
C ALA A 186 -7.30 17.72 17.35
N THR A 187 -7.77 16.62 16.78
CA THR A 187 -8.85 16.62 15.78
C THR A 187 -10.20 17.01 16.42
N PRO A 188 -10.91 18.05 15.93
CA PRO A 188 -12.22 18.41 16.46
C PRO A 188 -13.24 17.27 16.32
N GLY A 189 -13.89 16.90 17.42
CA GLY A 189 -14.92 15.84 17.43
C GLY A 189 -14.38 14.40 17.56
N ASP A 190 -13.05 14.21 17.53
CA ASP A 190 -12.39 12.92 17.64
C ASP A 190 -11.50 12.80 18.88
N THR A 191 -11.07 11.57 19.17
CA THR A 191 -10.13 11.31 20.26
C THR A 191 -8.74 11.89 19.97
N PRO A 192 -8.07 12.54 20.93
CA PRO A 192 -6.73 13.09 20.70
C PRO A 192 -5.67 12.02 20.39
N LEU A 193 -4.72 12.36 19.52
CA LEU A 193 -3.56 11.54 19.14
C LEU A 193 -2.24 12.15 19.69
N PRO A 194 -1.96 12.06 21.00
CA PRO A 194 -0.76 12.66 21.59
C PRO A 194 0.56 12.04 21.06
N GLY A 195 0.50 10.86 20.44
CA GLY A 195 1.64 10.23 19.76
C GLY A 195 2.11 11.02 18.55
N THR A 196 1.21 11.73 17.85
CA THR A 196 1.51 12.54 16.67
C THR A 196 2.58 13.59 16.95
N THR A 197 2.52 14.28 18.08
CA THR A 197 3.53 15.29 18.44
C THR A 197 4.92 14.68 18.62
N LYS A 198 5.00 13.48 19.18
CA LYS A 198 6.29 12.75 19.34
C LYS A 198 6.80 12.27 17.99
N GLU A 199 5.93 11.71 17.16
CA GLU A 199 6.25 11.27 15.80
C GLU A 199 6.86 12.40 14.97
N LEU A 200 6.19 13.57 14.91
CA LEU A 200 6.71 14.74 14.20
C LEU A 200 8.05 15.22 14.75
N SER A 201 8.22 15.21 16.08
CA SER A 201 9.50 15.58 16.70
C SER A 201 10.65 14.66 16.26
N HIS A 202 10.38 13.36 16.12
CA HIS A 202 11.36 12.40 15.61
C HIS A 202 11.64 12.61 14.12
N VAL A 203 10.60 12.77 13.31
CA VAL A 203 10.73 13.04 11.87
C VAL A 203 11.60 14.29 11.64
N LYS A 204 11.29 15.37 12.35
CA LYS A 204 12.03 16.63 12.33
C LYS A 204 13.50 16.44 12.68
N ALA A 205 13.80 15.70 13.75
CA ALA A 205 15.18 15.43 14.18
C ALA A 205 16.00 14.67 13.11
N HIS A 206 15.37 13.81 12.31
CA HIS A 206 16.03 13.05 11.25
C HIS A 206 16.05 13.76 9.89
N ALA A 207 15.14 14.70 9.63
CA ALA A 207 15.06 15.45 8.37
C ALA A 207 16.15 16.53 8.23
N TYR A 208 16.58 17.12 9.35
CA TYR A 208 17.47 18.30 9.37
C TYR A 208 18.84 18.13 8.71
N SER A 209 19.35 16.90 8.56
CA SER A 209 20.68 16.69 7.99
C SER A 209 20.72 16.78 6.46
N SER A 210 19.58 16.74 5.78
CA SER A 210 19.56 16.50 4.32
C SER A 210 18.37 17.12 3.57
N THR A 211 17.40 17.71 4.27
CA THR A 211 16.15 18.21 3.66
C THR A 211 15.71 19.54 4.28
N GLU A 212 15.03 20.38 3.50
CA GLU A 212 14.33 21.56 4.02
C GLU A 212 13.04 21.08 4.69
N TYR A 213 12.82 21.44 5.95
CA TYR A 213 11.70 20.92 6.75
C TYR A 213 10.66 22.00 7.02
N SER A 214 9.39 21.73 6.67
CA SER A 214 8.22 22.53 7.00
C SER A 214 7.20 21.71 7.78
N GLU A 215 6.41 22.37 8.63
CA GLU A 215 5.47 21.70 9.52
C GLU A 215 4.15 22.46 9.63
N LEU A 216 3.04 21.73 9.60
CA LEU A 216 1.69 22.22 9.92
C LEU A 216 1.11 21.38 11.06
N VAL A 217 0.69 22.04 12.14
CA VAL A 217 0.14 21.36 13.33
C VAL A 217 -1.20 21.92 13.78
N ASP A 218 -2.07 21.01 14.20
CA ASP A 218 -3.39 21.29 14.77
C ASP A 218 -4.15 22.38 14.01
N ALA A 219 -4.38 23.55 14.61
CA ALA A 219 -5.14 24.65 14.00
C ALA A 219 -4.60 25.12 12.64
N GLN A 220 -3.33 24.84 12.32
CA GLN A 220 -2.71 25.18 11.03
C GLN A 220 -3.02 24.15 9.93
N THR A 221 -3.49 22.95 10.28
CA THR A 221 -3.83 21.91 9.30
C THR A 221 -5.23 22.18 8.75
N THR A 222 -5.38 23.26 7.98
CA THR A 222 -6.59 23.44 7.18
C THR A 222 -6.46 22.69 5.86
N THR A 223 -7.56 22.23 5.28
CA THR A 223 -7.59 21.59 3.96
C THR A 223 -6.82 22.37 2.91
N THR A 224 -7.03 23.70 2.86
CA THR A 224 -6.35 24.60 1.94
C THR A 224 -4.85 24.69 2.23
N SER A 225 -4.47 24.95 3.49
CA SER A 225 -3.05 25.08 3.88
C SER A 225 -2.25 23.81 3.62
N VAL A 226 -2.85 22.64 3.87
CA VAL A 226 -2.20 21.35 3.61
C VAL A 226 -2.02 21.12 2.11
N LEU A 227 -3.04 21.37 1.28
CA LEU A 227 -2.93 21.23 -0.17
C LEU A 227 -1.88 22.16 -0.78
N ASP A 228 -1.87 23.43 -0.38
CA ASP A 228 -0.90 24.40 -0.88
C ASP A 228 0.53 24.02 -0.44
N ALA A 229 0.70 23.57 0.80
CA ALA A 229 2.01 23.09 1.28
C ALA A 229 2.46 21.79 0.57
N MET A 230 1.54 20.88 0.26
CA MET A 230 1.84 19.68 -0.55
C MET A 230 2.27 20.04 -1.97
N GLU A 231 1.74 21.13 -2.54
CA GLU A 231 2.15 21.63 -3.86
C GLU A 231 3.58 22.18 -3.85
N GLU A 232 4.00 22.77 -2.73
CA GLU A 232 5.37 23.27 -2.56
C GLU A 232 6.37 22.19 -2.12
N ASN A 233 5.99 21.18 -1.35
CA ASN A 233 6.95 20.20 -0.82
C ASN A 233 7.05 18.95 -1.69
N ASP A 234 8.22 18.31 -1.73
CA ASP A 234 8.45 17.11 -2.53
C ASP A 234 8.01 15.84 -1.78
N TRP A 235 8.22 15.82 -0.47
CA TRP A 235 7.82 14.76 0.44
C TRP A 235 6.77 15.25 1.43
N VAL A 236 5.83 14.37 1.77
CA VAL A 236 4.80 14.65 2.77
C VAL A 236 4.73 13.53 3.81
N HIS A 237 4.65 13.90 5.08
CA HIS A 237 4.36 13.00 6.19
C HIS A 237 3.06 13.45 6.85
N LEU A 238 2.00 12.63 6.77
CA LEU A 238 0.68 12.91 7.32
C LEU A 238 0.44 12.04 8.57
N ALA A 239 0.35 12.66 9.74
CA ALA A 239 0.06 12.02 11.02
C ALA A 239 -1.24 12.57 11.60
N CYS A 240 -2.35 11.90 11.31
CA CYS A 240 -3.70 12.33 11.66
C CYS A 240 -4.67 11.14 11.69
N HIS A 241 -5.93 11.40 12.04
CA HIS A 241 -7.00 10.44 11.77
C HIS A 241 -7.32 10.41 10.28
N ALA A 242 -7.74 9.26 9.79
CA ALA A 242 -8.26 9.11 8.44
C ALA A 242 -9.50 8.22 8.44
N HIS A 243 -10.31 8.41 7.41
CA HIS A 243 -11.57 7.72 7.22
C HIS A 243 -11.67 7.16 5.81
N GLN A 244 -12.17 5.94 5.70
CA GLN A 244 -12.53 5.31 4.44
C GLN A 244 -14.05 5.26 4.31
N ASN A 245 -14.56 5.88 3.25
CA ASN A 245 -15.96 5.83 2.89
C ASN A 245 -16.19 4.73 1.86
N VAL A 246 -16.74 3.60 2.33
CA VAL A 246 -16.98 2.40 1.50
C VAL A 246 -18.03 2.64 0.42
N ASP A 247 -18.98 3.56 0.62
CA ASP A 247 -20.01 3.84 -0.37
C ASP A 247 -19.56 4.83 -1.45
N ASN A 248 -18.61 5.70 -1.11
CA ASN A 248 -18.00 6.63 -2.04
C ASN A 248 -16.52 6.86 -1.69
N PRO A 249 -15.60 6.09 -2.31
CA PRO A 249 -14.18 6.13 -1.97
C PRO A 249 -13.52 7.49 -2.20
N THR A 250 -14.04 8.29 -3.13
CA THR A 250 -13.51 9.64 -3.39
C THR A 250 -13.73 10.59 -2.21
N LYS A 251 -14.63 10.24 -1.28
CA LYS A 251 -14.86 10.94 -0.01
C LYS A 251 -14.06 10.39 1.16
N SER A 252 -13.27 9.33 0.94
CA SER A 252 -12.25 8.92 1.90
C SER A 252 -11.21 10.03 2.04
N GLY A 253 -10.60 10.18 3.21
CA GLY A 253 -9.71 11.32 3.45
C GLY A 253 -9.10 11.38 4.83
N PHE A 254 -8.37 12.46 5.07
CA PHE A 254 -7.68 12.75 6.32
C PHE A 254 -8.46 13.80 7.12
N PHE A 255 -8.67 13.57 8.42
CA PHE A 255 -9.31 14.57 9.27
C PHE A 255 -8.29 15.63 9.69
N LEU A 256 -8.61 16.85 9.32
CA LEU A 256 -7.87 18.08 9.51
C LEU A 256 -8.64 19.00 10.47
N HIS A 257 -8.13 20.21 10.70
CA HIS A 257 -8.76 21.15 11.64
C HIS A 257 -10.15 21.64 11.18
N ASP A 258 -10.31 21.92 9.88
CA ASP A 258 -11.51 22.52 9.29
C ASP A 258 -12.44 21.51 8.60
N GLY A 259 -12.08 20.22 8.60
CA GLY A 259 -12.88 19.17 7.97
C GLY A 259 -12.04 18.01 7.47
N THR A 260 -12.49 17.36 6.40
CA THR A 260 -11.82 16.23 5.78
C THR A 260 -11.11 16.67 4.50
N LEU A 261 -9.80 16.39 4.40
CA LEU A 261 -9.08 16.43 3.14
C LEU A 261 -9.39 15.15 2.37
N ASP A 262 -10.36 15.21 1.46
CA ASP A 262 -10.82 14.06 0.68
C ASP A 262 -9.96 13.78 -0.56
N LEU A 263 -10.01 12.52 -1.03
CA LEU A 263 -9.26 12.07 -2.21
C LEU A 263 -9.67 12.84 -3.46
N ALA A 264 -10.94 13.24 -3.59
CA ALA A 264 -11.39 14.07 -4.70
C ALA A 264 -10.64 15.42 -4.75
N SER A 265 -10.39 16.04 -3.59
CA SER A 265 -9.69 17.31 -3.47
C SER A 265 -8.20 17.16 -3.76
N ILE A 266 -7.58 16.08 -3.31
CA ILE A 266 -6.19 15.73 -3.64
C ILE A 266 -6.04 15.52 -5.16
N ASN A 267 -6.92 14.71 -5.77
CA ASN A 267 -6.89 14.40 -7.20
C ASN A 267 -7.20 15.60 -8.12
N ARG A 268 -7.85 16.65 -7.60
CA ARG A 268 -8.08 17.91 -8.35
C ARG A 268 -6.81 18.75 -8.45
N ARG A 269 -5.83 18.55 -7.58
CA ARG A 269 -4.52 19.21 -7.65
C ARG A 269 -3.58 18.33 -8.48
N SER A 270 -2.79 18.96 -9.35
CA SER A 270 -1.79 18.24 -10.14
C SER A 270 -0.45 18.28 -9.42
N PHE A 271 -0.16 17.24 -8.65
CA PHE A 271 1.13 17.07 -8.01
C PHE A 271 2.13 16.48 -9.02
N LYS A 272 2.94 17.33 -9.64
CA LYS A 272 4.01 16.90 -10.56
C LYS A 272 5.34 16.78 -9.82
N ASN A 273 6.12 15.77 -10.17
CA ASN A 273 7.48 15.55 -9.67
C ASN A 273 7.57 15.46 -8.13
N LYS A 274 6.59 14.83 -7.48
CA LYS A 274 6.66 14.50 -6.05
C LYS A 274 7.48 13.23 -5.82
N GLY A 275 8.01 13.11 -4.60
CA GLY A 275 8.90 12.02 -4.22
C GLY A 275 8.21 10.95 -3.38
N LEU A 276 7.68 11.32 -2.22
CA LEU A 276 7.21 10.36 -1.22
C LEU A 276 6.05 10.91 -0.38
N ALA A 277 5.01 10.11 -0.20
CA ALA A 277 3.97 10.36 0.79
C ALA A 277 3.99 9.26 1.85
N PHE A 278 4.26 9.63 3.10
CA PHE A 278 4.15 8.75 4.26
C PHE A 278 2.85 9.05 5.01
N LEU A 279 1.99 8.05 5.12
CA LEU A 279 0.64 8.19 5.69
C LEU A 279 0.53 7.47 7.02
N SER A 280 0.86 8.16 8.11
CA SER A 280 0.65 7.71 9.48
C SER A 280 -0.79 7.93 9.94
N ALA A 281 -1.75 7.35 9.22
CA ALA A 281 -3.17 7.46 9.53
C ALA A 281 -3.88 6.11 9.58
N CYS A 282 -5.06 6.06 10.21
CA CYS A 282 -5.89 4.86 10.26
C CYS A 282 -6.41 4.47 8.86
N GLN A 283 -6.58 3.17 8.59
CA GLN A 283 -7.34 2.70 7.41
C GLN A 283 -6.82 3.19 6.04
N THR A 284 -5.55 3.57 5.94
CA THR A 284 -4.96 4.15 4.72
C THR A 284 -4.92 3.19 3.51
N ALA A 285 -5.07 1.88 3.72
CA ALA A 285 -5.04 0.86 2.67
C ALA A 285 -6.26 -0.07 2.67
N THR A 286 -7.44 0.39 3.12
CA THR A 286 -8.62 -0.51 3.26
C THR A 286 -9.37 -0.77 1.95
N GLY A 287 -9.30 0.18 1.00
CA GLY A 287 -9.87 0.11 -0.35
C GLY A 287 -11.37 -0.21 -0.48
N ASP A 288 -11.88 -0.30 -1.72
CA ASP A 288 -13.31 -0.44 -2.04
C ASP A 288 -13.68 -1.84 -2.54
N GLU A 289 -14.60 -2.50 -1.83
CA GLU A 289 -15.14 -3.82 -2.17
C GLU A 289 -15.83 -3.89 -3.53
N ARG A 290 -16.41 -2.78 -4.02
CA ARG A 290 -17.14 -2.74 -5.30
C ARG A 290 -16.21 -2.52 -6.49
N LEU A 291 -15.03 -1.93 -6.27
CA LEU A 291 -14.08 -1.52 -7.32
C LEU A 291 -12.65 -1.93 -6.93
N PRO A 292 -12.38 -3.25 -6.78
CA PRO A 292 -11.11 -3.75 -6.26
C PRO A 292 -9.88 -3.48 -7.12
N ASP A 293 -10.10 -3.31 -8.43
CA ASP A 293 -9.05 -3.05 -9.42
C ASP A 293 -8.91 -1.56 -9.75
N GLU A 294 -9.77 -0.70 -9.19
CA GLU A 294 -9.67 0.74 -9.36
C GLU A 294 -8.84 1.31 -8.19
N ALA A 295 -7.96 2.28 -8.48
CA ALA A 295 -6.98 2.83 -7.55
C ALA A 295 -7.61 3.74 -6.46
N PHE A 296 -8.68 3.28 -5.82
CA PHE A 296 -9.45 4.00 -4.81
C PHE A 296 -9.07 3.57 -3.39
N THR A 297 -7.77 3.62 -3.08
CA THR A 297 -7.30 3.51 -1.69
C THR A 297 -6.48 4.75 -1.32
N LEU A 298 -6.49 5.16 -0.04
CA LEU A 298 -5.79 6.38 0.42
C LEU A 298 -4.29 6.32 0.09
N HIS A 299 -3.69 5.13 0.08
CA HIS A 299 -2.28 4.91 -0.28
C HIS A 299 -1.99 5.08 -1.77
N LEU A 300 -2.97 4.85 -2.66
CA LEU A 300 -2.79 4.91 -4.11
C LEU A 300 -3.14 6.28 -4.72
N ALA A 301 -3.70 7.18 -3.93
CA ALA A 301 -4.11 8.52 -4.35
C ALA A 301 -3.09 9.62 -3.98
N CYS A 302 -1.94 9.25 -3.40
CA CYS A 302 -0.86 10.16 -3.02
C CYS A 302 0.38 9.92 -3.87
#